data_AF-A0A2N5GCJ5-F1
#
_entry.id   AF-A0A2N5GCJ5-F1
#
_cell.length_a   1.000
_cell.length_b   1.000
_cell.length_c   1.000
_cell.angle_alpha   90.00
_cell.angle_beta   90.00
_cell.angle_gamma   90.00
#
_symmetry.space_group_name_H-M   'P 1'
#
loop_
_entity.id
_entity.type
_entity.pdbx_description
1 polymer ?
#
loop_
_entity_poly.entity_id
_entity_poly.type
_entity_poly.pdbx_seq_one_letter_code
_entity_poly.pdbx_strand_id
1 'polypeptide(L)'
;MKKFGFMLMVLLVGAFFAVQPAEAAYLSEHDKYVEVSYGEARQLADLLGLKDIPLGEETAKLSFQYQEQLIATIEERLNIEIDHYYIWLTVDGEPVLGIDPPYALY
;
A
#
# COMPACT_ATOMS: atom_id res chain seq x y z
N MET A 1 -1.34 -32.91 39.49
CA MET A 1 -2.46 -32.44 38.61
C MET A 1 -2.57 -30.91 38.53
N LYS A 2 -2.60 -30.15 39.64
CA LYS A 2 -2.76 -28.67 39.60
C LYS A 2 -1.68 -27.92 38.79
N LYS A 3 -0.43 -28.40 38.80
CA LYS A 3 0.69 -27.78 38.05
C LYS A 3 0.59 -27.93 36.53
N PHE A 4 -0.03 -29.01 36.06
CA PHE A 4 -0.21 -29.28 34.62
C PHE A 4 -1.27 -28.37 34.01
N GLY A 5 -2.37 -28.12 34.72
CA GLY A 5 -3.40 -27.17 34.29
C GLY A 5 -2.88 -25.74 34.22
N PHE A 6 -2.02 -25.34 35.17
CA PHE A 6 -1.37 -24.02 35.13
C PHE A 6 -0.42 -23.88 33.94
N MET A 7 0.36 -24.91 33.63
CA MET A 7 1.28 -24.90 32.48
C MET A 7 0.54 -24.83 31.14
N LEU A 8 -0.58 -25.56 31.01
CA LEU A 8 -1.46 -25.51 29.84
C LEU A 8 -2.12 -24.12 29.69
N MET A 9 -2.53 -23.51 30.80
CA MET A 9 -3.12 -22.17 30.79
C MET A 9 -2.11 -21.11 30.35
N VAL A 10 -0.85 -21.18 30.83
CA VAL A 10 0.21 -20.27 30.39
C VAL A 10 0.52 -20.45 28.89
N LEU A 11 0.53 -21.69 28.40
CA LEU A 11 0.72 -21.98 26.97
C LEU A 11 -0.42 -21.42 26.11
N LEU A 12 -1.67 -21.59 26.53
CA LEU A 12 -2.84 -21.09 25.80
C LEU A 12 -2.91 -19.55 25.80
N VAL A 13 -2.58 -18.92 26.92
CA VAL A 13 -2.48 -17.45 27.01
C VAL A 13 -1.34 -16.94 26.14
N GLY A 14 -0.18 -17.61 26.15
CA GLY A 14 0.95 -17.26 25.29
C GLY A 14 0.62 -17.38 23.79
N ALA A 15 -0.12 -18.42 23.40
CA ALA A 15 -0.58 -18.58 22.02
C ALA A 15 -1.56 -17.49 21.59
N PHE A 16 -2.39 -16.98 22.52
CA PHE A 16 -3.33 -15.88 22.25
C PHE A 16 -2.63 -14.54 21.95
N PHE A 17 -1.46 -14.30 22.53
CA PHE A 17 -0.65 -13.10 22.26
C PHE A 17 0.28 -13.23 21.05
N ALA A 18 0.45 -14.44 20.51
CA ALA A 18 1.34 -14.70 19.37
C ALA A 18 0.67 -14.52 18.01
N VAL A 19 -0.67 -14.43 17.97
CA VAL A 19 -1.40 -14.11 16.75
C VAL A 19 -1.40 -12.59 16.60
N GLN A 20 -0.35 -12.05 15.95
CA GLN A 20 -0.47 -10.72 15.39
C GLN A 20 -1.42 -10.80 14.19
N PRO A 21 -2.37 -9.86 14.05
CA PRO A 21 -3.09 -9.72 12.79
C PRO A 21 -2.06 -9.56 11.66
N ALA A 22 -2.34 -10.15 10.50
CA ALA A 22 -1.55 -9.81 9.34
C ALA A 22 -1.76 -8.30 9.11
N GLU A 23 -0.67 -7.54 9.09
CA GLU A 23 -0.77 -6.12 8.75
C GLU A 23 -0.74 -6.06 7.23
N ALA A 24 -1.72 -5.40 6.60
CA ALA A 24 -1.71 -5.16 5.17
C ALA A 24 -0.39 -4.50 4.77
N ALA A 25 0.25 -5.03 3.73
CA ALA A 25 1.61 -4.65 3.40
C ALA A 25 1.65 -3.89 2.07
N TYR A 26 2.29 -2.72 2.10
CA TYR A 26 2.84 -2.12 0.89
C TYR A 26 4.03 -2.99 0.43
N LEU A 27 3.81 -3.75 -0.65
CA LEU A 27 4.77 -4.70 -1.21
C LEU A 27 5.70 -4.00 -2.20
N SER A 28 6.57 -3.11 -1.70
CA SER A 28 7.49 -2.31 -2.52
C SER A 28 8.39 -3.12 -3.45
N GLU A 29 8.68 -4.39 -3.13
CA GLU A 29 9.41 -5.33 -3.98
C GLU A 29 8.70 -5.70 -5.29
N HIS A 30 7.40 -5.42 -5.37
CA HIS A 30 6.56 -5.64 -6.55
C HIS A 30 6.35 -4.37 -7.37
N ASP A 31 6.89 -3.24 -6.90
CA ASP A 31 6.80 -1.97 -7.61
C ASP A 31 7.39 -2.07 -9.01
N LYS A 32 6.75 -1.37 -9.94
CA LYS A 32 7.19 -1.28 -11.32
C LYS A 32 7.46 0.15 -11.69
N TYR A 33 8.59 0.37 -12.36
CA TYR A 33 8.99 1.67 -12.86
C TYR A 33 8.83 1.66 -14.38
N VAL A 34 8.05 2.61 -14.90
CA VAL A 34 7.71 2.70 -16.32
C VAL A 34 8.13 4.09 -16.81
N GLU A 35 9.18 4.10 -17.62
CA GLU A 35 9.65 5.32 -18.28
C GLU A 35 8.67 5.74 -19.38
N VAL A 36 8.22 6.99 -19.31
CA VAL A 36 7.27 7.59 -20.26
C VAL A 36 7.68 9.01 -20.60
N SER A 37 7.13 9.56 -21.67
CA SER A 37 7.29 11.00 -21.93
C SER A 37 6.52 11.83 -20.91
N TYR A 38 7.00 13.06 -20.66
CA TYR A 38 6.30 14.02 -19.82
C TYR A 38 4.83 14.23 -20.24
N GLY A 39 4.57 14.26 -21.55
CA GLY A 39 3.22 14.43 -22.10
C GLY A 39 2.28 13.27 -21.76
N GLU A 40 2.77 12.03 -21.82
CA GLU A 40 2.00 10.83 -21.44
C GLU A 40 1.74 10.80 -19.94
N ALA A 41 2.76 11.03 -19.11
CA ALA A 41 2.61 11.12 -17.67
C ALA A 41 1.58 12.19 -17.28
N ARG A 42 1.57 13.33 -17.99
CA ARG A 42 0.65 14.45 -17.72
C ARG A 42 -0.79 14.07 -18.01
N GLN A 43 -1.02 13.41 -19.15
CA GLN A 43 -2.35 12.93 -19.52
C GLN A 43 -2.90 11.94 -18.48
N LEU A 44 -2.06 11.02 -18.00
CA LEU A 44 -2.46 10.04 -16.98
C LEU A 44 -2.72 10.71 -15.62
N ALA A 45 -1.87 11.63 -15.18
CA ALA A 45 -2.08 12.38 -13.94
C ALA A 45 -3.37 13.22 -13.98
N ASP A 46 -3.75 13.77 -15.14
CA ASP A 46 -5.01 14.49 -15.31
C ASP A 46 -6.24 13.58 -15.13
N LEU A 47 -6.17 12.31 -15.58
CA LEU A 47 -7.23 11.32 -15.37
C LEU A 47 -7.41 10.98 -13.88
N LEU A 48 -6.35 11.11 -13.09
CA LEU A 48 -6.37 10.93 -11.63
C LEU A 48 -6.79 12.21 -10.87
N GLY A 49 -7.25 13.25 -11.58
CA GLY A 49 -7.70 14.49 -10.97
C GLY A 49 -6.57 15.42 -10.52
N LEU A 50 -5.31 15.13 -10.85
CA LEU A 50 -4.15 15.95 -10.51
C LEU A 50 -3.89 17.07 -11.54
N LYS A 51 -4.97 17.55 -12.16
CA LYS A 51 -4.90 18.60 -13.17
C LYS A 51 -4.26 19.85 -12.58
N ASP A 52 -3.42 20.51 -13.38
CA ASP A 52 -2.70 21.74 -13.01
C ASP A 52 -1.62 21.58 -11.90
N ILE A 53 -1.38 20.35 -11.41
CA ILE A 53 -0.27 20.07 -10.48
C ILE A 53 0.98 19.67 -11.27
N PRO A 54 2.10 20.41 -11.23
CA PRO A 54 3.30 20.07 -11.99
C PRO A 54 3.83 18.67 -11.68
N LEU A 55 4.16 17.89 -12.72
CA LEU A 55 4.80 16.58 -12.53
C LEU A 55 6.19 16.73 -11.92
N GLY A 56 6.53 15.82 -11.01
CA GLY A 56 7.80 15.76 -10.31
C GLY A 56 7.70 14.96 -9.02
N GLU A 57 8.77 14.98 -8.23
CA GLU A 57 8.88 14.26 -6.95
C GLU A 57 7.71 14.54 -6.01
N GLU A 58 7.31 15.80 -5.86
CA GLU A 58 6.19 16.17 -4.97
C GLU A 58 4.86 15.57 -5.45
N THR A 59 4.63 15.50 -6.77
CA THR A 59 3.42 14.88 -7.32
C THR A 59 3.44 13.37 -7.17
N ALA A 60 4.60 12.74 -7.36
CA ALA A 60 4.78 11.31 -7.07
C ALA A 60 4.44 11.02 -5.60
N LYS A 61 5.01 11.79 -4.67
CA LYS A 61 4.73 11.67 -3.24
C LYS A 61 3.27 11.91 -2.89
N LEU A 62 2.64 12.96 -3.42
CA LEU A 62 1.22 13.25 -3.17
C LEU A 62 0.34 12.10 -3.68
N SER A 63 0.57 11.63 -4.90
CA SER A 63 -0.20 10.53 -5.48
C SER A 63 -0.10 9.25 -4.65
N PHE A 64 1.09 8.92 -4.16
CA PHE A 64 1.31 7.80 -3.24
C PHE A 64 0.55 8.01 -1.93
N GLN A 65 0.76 9.14 -1.24
CA GLN A 65 0.15 9.42 0.05
C GLN A 65 -1.39 9.41 0.01
N TYR A 66 -1.98 9.93 -1.07
CA TYR A 66 -3.44 9.90 -1.23
C TYR A 66 -3.98 8.48 -1.40
N GLN A 67 -3.26 7.62 -2.13
CA GLN A 67 -3.64 6.23 -2.32
C GLN A 67 -3.48 5.43 -1.02
N GLU A 68 -2.37 5.58 -0.31
CA GLU A 68 -2.17 4.96 1.02
C GLU A 68 -3.29 5.35 2.01
N GLN A 69 -3.65 6.63 2.07
CA GLN A 69 -4.72 7.11 2.95
C GLN A 69 -6.09 6.54 2.57
N LEU A 70 -6.35 6.40 1.27
CA LEU A 70 -7.58 5.79 0.78
C LEU A 70 -7.65 4.31 1.16
N ILE A 71 -6.58 3.56 0.94
CA ILE A 71 -6.47 2.13 1.28
C ILE A 71 -6.71 1.95 2.78
N ALA A 72 -5.97 2.67 3.63
CA ALA A 72 -6.14 2.61 5.08
C ALA A 72 -7.58 2.91 5.53
N THR A 73 -8.24 3.88 4.88
CA THR A 73 -9.65 4.21 5.17
C THR A 73 -10.60 3.07 4.78
N ILE A 74 -10.33 2.39 3.66
CA ILE A 74 -11.15 1.26 3.20
C ILE A 74 -10.97 0.07 4.15
N GLU A 75 -9.74 -0.24 4.53
CA GLU A 75 -9.39 -1.31 5.47
C GLU A 75 -10.06 -1.11 6.83
N GLU A 76 -9.96 0.10 7.41
CA GLU A 76 -10.60 0.43 8.68
C GLU A 76 -12.12 0.25 8.61
N ARG A 77 -12.74 0.69 7.50
CA ARG A 77 -14.21 0.64 7.35
C ARG A 77 -14.76 -0.75 7.07
N LEU A 78 -14.03 -1.56 6.31
CA LEU A 78 -14.48 -2.87 5.85
C LEU A 78 -13.90 -4.02 6.68
N ASN A 79 -12.94 -3.73 7.57
CA ASN A 79 -12.20 -4.72 8.35
C ASN A 79 -11.61 -5.82 7.44
N ILE A 80 -10.94 -5.37 6.39
CA ILE A 80 -10.19 -6.18 5.43
C ILE A 80 -8.74 -5.70 5.38
N GLU A 81 -7.85 -6.54 4.86
CA GLU A 81 -6.46 -6.18 4.55
C GLU A 81 -6.31 -6.14 3.02
N ILE A 82 -5.62 -5.13 2.51
CA ILE A 82 -5.38 -4.89 1.09
C ILE A 82 -3.87 -4.79 0.86
N ASP A 83 -3.28 -5.91 0.42
CA ASP A 83 -1.93 -5.87 -0.12
C ASP A 83 -1.91 -5.13 -1.46
N HIS A 84 -0.93 -4.25 -1.64
CA HIS A 84 -0.83 -3.39 -2.80
C HIS A 84 0.62 -3.06 -3.14
N TYR A 85 0.84 -2.58 -4.35
CA TYR A 85 2.14 -2.14 -4.87
C TYR A 85 1.90 -1.05 -5.90
N TYR A 86 2.93 -0.32 -6.31
CA TYR A 86 2.78 0.82 -7.20
C TYR A 86 3.42 0.60 -8.57
N ILE A 87 2.76 1.13 -9.59
CA ILE A 87 3.36 1.46 -10.87
C ILE A 87 3.78 2.93 -10.80
N TRP A 88 5.08 3.16 -10.75
CA TRP A 88 5.70 4.48 -10.80
C TRP A 88 5.96 4.87 -12.25
N LEU A 89 5.34 5.95 -12.71
CA LEU A 89 5.74 6.58 -13.95
C LEU A 89 6.99 7.41 -13.70
N THR A 90 8.01 7.20 -14.54
CA THR A 90 9.25 7.96 -14.51
C THR A 90 9.39 8.82 -15.75
N VAL A 91 9.98 10.01 -15.59
CA VAL A 91 10.37 10.90 -16.68
C VAL A 91 11.83 11.27 -16.47
N ASP A 92 12.67 10.98 -17.46
CA ASP A 92 14.12 11.12 -17.37
C ASP A 92 14.72 10.32 -16.20
N GLY A 93 14.12 9.18 -15.87
CA GLY A 93 14.52 8.32 -14.74
C GLY A 93 14.00 8.77 -13.37
N GLU A 94 13.32 9.91 -13.27
CA GLU A 94 12.78 10.43 -12.01
C GLU A 94 11.29 10.08 -11.85
N PRO A 95 10.86 9.51 -10.71
CA PRO A 95 9.44 9.24 -10.45
C PRO A 95 8.61 10.53 -10.43
N VAL A 96 7.51 10.54 -11.17
CA VAL A 96 6.61 11.71 -11.27
C VAL A 96 5.17 11.42 -10.89
N LEU A 97 4.76 10.15 -10.86
CA LEU A 97 3.40 9.73 -10.53
C LEU A 97 3.40 8.27 -10.05
N GLY A 98 2.79 8.00 -8.89
CA GLY A 98 2.51 6.65 -8.42
C GLY A 98 1.06 6.26 -8.72
N ILE A 99 0.85 5.04 -9.20
CA ILE A 99 -0.47 4.47 -9.47
C ILE A 99 -0.53 3.12 -8.76
N ASP A 100 -1.46 2.95 -7.84
CA ASP A 100 -1.76 1.66 -7.23
C ASP A 100 -2.74 0.87 -8.14
N PRO A 101 -2.28 -0.15 -8.89
CA PRO A 101 -3.18 -1.11 -9.50
C PRO A 101 -3.81 -1.99 -8.42
N PRO A 102 -5.15 -2.08 -8.35
CA PRO A 102 -5.80 -2.97 -7.38
C PRO A 102 -5.33 -4.42 -7.59
N TYR A 103 -4.64 -4.98 -6.60
CA TYR A 103 -4.24 -6.37 -6.58
C TYR A 103 -5.23 -7.20 -5.76
N ALA A 104 -6.23 -7.77 -6.43
CA ALA A 104 -7.18 -8.65 -5.76
C ALA A 104 -6.53 -10.02 -5.48
N LEU A 105 -6.27 -10.32 -4.21
CA LEU A 105 -6.00 -11.68 -3.75
C LEU A 105 -7.31 -12.48 -3.87
N TYR A 106 -7.37 -13.41 -4.84
CA TYR A 106 -8.48 -14.36 -5.00
C TYR A 106 -8.15 -15.72 -4.42
#